data_AF-A0A6U3RYA4-F1
#
_entry.id   AF-A0A6U3RYA4-F1
#
_cell.length_a   1.000
_cell.length_b   1.000
_cell.length_c   1.000
_cell.angle_alpha   90.00
_cell.angle_beta   90.00
_cell.angle_gamma   90.00
#
_symmetry.space_group_name_H-M   'P 1'
#
loop_
_entity.id
_entity.type
_entity.pdbx_description
1 polymer ?
#
loop_
_entity_poly.entity_id
_entity_poly.type
_entity_poly.pdbx_seq_one_letter_code
_entity_poly.pdbx_strand_id
1 'polypeptide(L)'
;VIPIVMAGVIGIYGLIVAVILAESITTPNKDRETSYSIYTAFAHLCAGLCCGISGLAAGGCIGIVGDHGVRAVGYRASQISLFPSTTEKSGYSEIPSGEGDAGDDVSGSDDQNKLFVGMLIMLIFSEALALYGLIVALIVSQHSYSCLD
;
A
#
# COMPACT_ATOMS: atom_id res chain seq x y z
N VAL A 1 -4.99 11.41 -9.01
CA VAL A 1 -3.65 11.81 -8.52
C VAL A 1 -3.24 11.09 -7.24
N ILE A 2 -4.16 10.85 -6.31
CA ILE A 2 -3.86 10.19 -5.01
C ILE A 2 -3.10 8.86 -5.17
N PRO A 3 -3.47 7.92 -6.06
CA PRO A 3 -2.75 6.64 -6.19
C PRO A 3 -1.30 6.80 -6.64
N ILE A 4 -1.01 7.84 -7.44
CA ILE A 4 0.33 8.10 -7.97
C ILE A 4 1.26 8.55 -6.85
N VAL A 5 0.78 9.45 -5.99
CA VAL A 5 1.55 9.94 -4.84
C VAL A 5 1.79 8.79 -3.86
N MET A 6 0.75 7.99 -3.57
CA MET A 6 0.86 6.80 -2.70
C MET A 6 1.90 5.78 -3.22
N ALA A 7 1.90 5.50 -4.53
CA ALA A 7 2.91 4.64 -5.13
C ALA A 7 4.32 5.22 -5.01
N GLY A 8 4.46 6.54 -5.11
CA GLY A 8 5.74 7.25 -4.93
C GLY A 8 6.32 7.10 -3.53
N VAL A 9 5.49 7.24 -2.49
CA VAL A 9 5.94 7.14 -1.08
C VAL A 9 6.46 5.74 -0.74
N ILE A 10 5.86 4.68 -1.30
CA ILE A 10 6.35 3.30 -1.11
C ILE A 10 7.77 3.12 -1.67
N GLY A 11 8.10 3.80 -2.77
CA GLY A 11 9.47 3.80 -3.30
C GLY A 11 10.47 4.48 -2.35
N ILE A 12 10.04 5.52 -1.64
CA ILE A 12 10.87 6.23 -0.66
C ILE A 12 11.17 5.33 0.55
N TYR A 13 10.25 4.45 0.95
CA TYR A 13 10.51 3.49 2.05
C TYR A 13 11.71 2.58 1.76
N GLY A 14 11.82 2.06 0.53
CA GLY A 14 12.99 1.26 0.13
C GLY A 14 14.29 2.07 0.09
N LEU A 15 14.23 3.34 -0.34
CA LEU A 15 15.39 4.24 -0.33
C LEU A 15 15.88 4.53 1.10
N ILE A 16 14.96 4.78 2.03
CA ILE A 16 15.29 5.02 3.44
C ILE A 16 16.02 3.81 4.03
N VAL A 17 15.51 2.60 3.80
CA VAL A 17 16.17 1.36 4.28
C VAL A 17 17.56 1.22 3.66
N ALA A 18 17.71 1.45 2.35
CA ALA A 18 19.01 1.35 1.68
C ALA A 18 20.06 2.31 2.27
N VAL A 19 19.68 3.56 2.56
CA VAL A 19 20.57 4.57 3.16
C VAL A 19 20.96 4.19 4.59
N ILE A 20 19.99 3.77 5.43
CA ILE A 20 20.26 3.36 6.81
C ILE A 20 21.20 2.17 6.86
N LEU A 21 21.01 1.18 5.98
CA LEU A 21 21.88 0.03 5.88
C LEU A 21 23.31 0.43 5.47
N ALA A 22 23.46 1.35 4.52
CA ALA A 22 24.77 1.83 4.07
C ALA A 22 25.57 2.51 5.18
N GLU A 23 24.90 3.26 6.07
CA GLU A 23 25.54 3.91 7.22
C GLU A 23 25.92 2.93 8.34
N SER A 24 25.24 1.78 8.42
CA SER A 24 25.50 0.76 9.45
C SER A 24 26.71 -0.15 9.17
N ILE A 25 27.28 -0.09 7.96
CA ILE A 25 28.41 -0.94 7.55
C ILE A 25 29.74 -0.29 7.97
N THR A 26 30.39 -0.85 8.98
CA THR A 26 31.75 -0.44 9.37
C THR A 26 32.80 -1.01 8.44
N THR A 27 33.84 -0.23 8.15
CA THR A 27 35.02 -0.73 7.41
C THR A 27 35.86 -1.66 8.29
N PRO A 28 36.50 -2.69 7.71
CA PRO A 28 37.38 -3.59 8.47
C PRO A 28 38.62 -2.84 8.96
N ASN A 29 39.00 -3.06 10.22
CA ASN A 29 40.14 -2.40 10.85
C ASN A 29 41.48 -2.99 10.33
N LYS A 30 42.58 -2.23 10.47
CA LYS A 30 43.91 -2.57 9.96
C LYS A 30 44.51 -3.87 10.53
N ASP A 31 43.92 -4.40 11.61
CA ASP A 31 44.33 -5.64 12.27
C ASP A 31 43.63 -6.90 11.72
N ARG A 32 42.93 -6.84 10.58
CA ARG A 32 42.20 -7.96 9.95
C ARG A 32 41.06 -8.58 10.79
N GLU A 33 40.72 -7.99 11.92
CA GLU A 33 39.56 -8.41 12.71
C GLU A 33 38.24 -7.98 12.04
N THR A 34 37.33 -8.94 11.86
CA THR A 34 36.04 -8.72 11.20
C THR A 34 35.04 -8.14 12.20
N SER A 35 34.89 -6.81 12.21
CA SER A 35 33.87 -6.11 13.03
C SER A 35 32.42 -6.37 12.55
N TYR A 36 32.24 -7.02 11.41
CA TYR A 36 30.93 -7.34 10.83
C TYR A 36 30.74 -8.87 10.73
N SER A 37 29.85 -9.41 11.57
CA SER A 37 29.53 -10.84 11.60
C SER A 37 28.60 -11.26 10.45
N ILE A 38 28.70 -12.52 10.02
CA ILE A 38 27.83 -13.13 9.00
C ILE A 38 26.36 -13.10 9.43
N TYR A 39 26.07 -13.21 10.73
CA TYR A 39 24.70 -13.07 11.24
C TYR A 39 24.12 -11.69 10.94
N THR A 40 24.89 -10.63 11.19
CA THR A 40 24.51 -9.24 10.89
C THR A 40 24.35 -9.05 9.39
N ALA A 41 25.24 -9.61 8.56
CA ALA A 41 25.13 -9.56 7.10
C ALA A 41 23.81 -10.15 6.58
N PHE A 42 23.43 -11.34 7.05
CA PHE A 42 22.15 -11.95 6.68
C PHE A 42 20.96 -11.17 7.25
N ALA A 43 21.06 -10.61 8.46
CA ALA A 43 20.01 -9.79 9.04
C ALA A 43 19.71 -8.55 8.18
N HIS A 44 20.73 -7.82 7.71
CA HIS A 44 20.53 -6.66 6.84
C HIS A 44 20.00 -7.05 5.45
N LEU A 45 20.43 -8.18 4.89
CA LEU A 45 19.87 -8.71 3.66
C LEU A 45 18.37 -9.02 3.81
N CYS A 46 17.99 -9.70 4.90
CA CYS A 46 16.59 -10.02 5.21
C CYS A 46 15.76 -8.76 5.48
N ALA A 47 16.32 -7.75 6.15
CA ALA A 47 15.67 -6.47 6.38
C ALA A 47 15.30 -5.78 5.06
N GLY A 48 16.26 -5.66 4.14
CA GLY A 48 16.01 -5.09 2.81
C GLY A 48 14.99 -5.88 1.99
N LEU A 49 15.07 -7.22 2.02
CA LEU A 49 14.16 -8.10 1.27
C LEU A 49 12.73 -8.05 1.81
N CYS A 50 12.55 -7.98 3.13
CA CYS A 50 11.23 -7.86 3.77
C CYS A 50 10.53 -6.54 3.36
N CYS A 51 11.22 -5.41 3.48
CA CYS A 51 10.69 -4.11 3.06
C CYS A 51 10.45 -4.04 1.54
N GLY A 52 11.33 -4.63 0.74
CA GLY A 52 11.22 -4.64 -0.72
C GLY A 52 10.03 -5.45 -1.23
N ILE A 53 9.85 -6.69 -0.74
CA ILE A 53 8.75 -7.56 -1.19
C ILE A 53 7.39 -7.05 -0.71
N SER A 54 7.30 -6.54 0.51
CA SER A 54 6.06 -5.92 1.03
C SER A 54 5.68 -4.67 0.25
N GLY A 55 6.64 -3.79 -0.04
CA GLY A 55 6.44 -2.61 -0.87
C GLY A 55 6.04 -2.93 -2.31
N LEU A 56 6.62 -3.97 -2.92
CA LEU A 56 6.25 -4.43 -4.26
C LEU A 56 4.81 -4.97 -4.31
N ALA A 57 4.42 -5.78 -3.32
CA ALA A 57 3.06 -6.31 -3.23
C ALA A 57 2.03 -5.19 -3.02
N ALA A 58 2.31 -4.26 -2.10
CA ALA A 58 1.45 -3.11 -1.83
C ALA A 58 1.33 -2.17 -3.04
N GLY A 59 2.45 -1.84 -3.68
CA GLY A 59 2.49 -1.01 -4.89
C GLY A 59 1.75 -1.64 -6.06
N GLY A 60 1.85 -2.97 -6.23
CA GLY A 60 1.10 -3.74 -7.22
C GLY A 60 -0.42 -3.64 -6.99
N CYS A 61 -0.87 -3.79 -5.73
CA CYS A 61 -2.27 -3.61 -5.36
C CYS A 61 -2.77 -2.19 -5.67
N ILE A 62 -2.01 -1.16 -5.27
CA ILE A 62 -2.34 0.25 -5.49
C ILE A 62 -2.46 0.58 -6.98
N GLY A 63 -1.59 0.02 -7.82
CA GLY A 63 -1.65 0.20 -9.28
C GLY A 63 -2.94 -0.35 -9.88
N ILE A 64 -3.33 -1.57 -9.48
CA ILE A 64 -4.55 -2.24 -9.99
C ILE A 64 -5.81 -1.52 -9.48
N VAL A 65 -5.87 -1.21 -8.18
CA VAL A 65 -6.99 -0.46 -7.59
C VAL A 65 -7.08 0.95 -8.21
N GLY A 66 -5.95 1.57 -8.53
CA GLY A 66 -5.88 2.86 -9.19
C GLY A 66 -6.46 2.85 -10.62
N ASP A 67 -6.09 1.85 -11.45
CA ASP A 67 -6.62 1.74 -12.82
C ASP A 67 -8.13 1.50 -12.82
N HIS A 68 -8.62 0.57 -12.00
CA HIS A 68 -10.06 0.33 -11.88
C HIS A 68 -10.80 1.51 -11.25
N GLY A 69 -10.23 2.16 -10.22
CA GLY A 69 -10.83 3.28 -9.52
C GLY A 69 -10.98 4.52 -10.41
N VAL A 70 -9.95 4.88 -11.18
CA VAL A 70 -10.01 6.02 -12.10
C VAL A 70 -10.99 5.76 -13.24
N ARG A 71 -11.04 4.53 -13.79
CA ARG A 71 -12.03 4.17 -14.83
C ARG A 71 -13.46 4.27 -14.31
N ALA A 72 -13.74 3.73 -13.12
CA ALA A 72 -15.06 3.80 -12.50
C ALA A 72 -15.53 5.25 -12.27
N VAL A 73 -14.62 6.13 -11.81
CA VAL A 73 -14.91 7.57 -11.64
C VAL A 73 -15.10 8.25 -13.00
N GLY A 74 -14.31 7.90 -14.01
CA GLY A 74 -14.39 8.47 -15.36
C GLY A 74 -15.72 8.16 -16.07
N TYR A 75 -16.23 6.93 -15.96
CA TYR A 75 -17.54 6.56 -16.53
C TYR A 75 -18.71 7.30 -15.86
N ARG A 76 -18.59 7.62 -14.57
CA ARG A 76 -19.61 8.40 -13.84
C ARG A 76 -19.50 9.90 -14.13
N ALA A 77 -18.29 10.42 -14.36
CA ALA A 77 -18.06 11.83 -14.69
C ALA A 77 -18.45 12.20 -16.12
N SER A 78 -18.40 11.28 -17.08
CA SER A 78 -18.69 11.57 -18.49
C SER A 78 -20.19 11.59 -18.84
N GLN A 79 -21.09 11.18 -17.93
CA GLN A 79 -22.55 11.13 -18.14
C GLN A 79 -22.98 10.50 -19.49
N ILE A 80 -22.13 9.69 -20.14
CA ILE A 80 -22.47 9.03 -21.41
C ILE A 80 -23.07 7.65 -21.10
N SER A 81 -24.39 7.59 -21.00
CA SER A 81 -25.15 6.35 -20.93
C SER A 81 -25.20 5.70 -22.32
N LEU A 82 -24.19 4.90 -22.69
CA LEU A 82 -24.21 4.16 -23.98
C LEU A 82 -25.19 2.96 -23.96
N PHE A 83 -25.80 2.68 -22.82
CA PHE A 83 -26.98 1.83 -22.70
C PHE A 83 -28.09 2.61 -21.98
N PRO A 84 -29.31 2.67 -22.54
CA PRO A 84 -30.43 3.29 -21.87
C PRO A 84 -30.72 2.49 -20.59
N SER A 85 -30.91 3.22 -19.51
CA SER A 85 -31.44 2.70 -18.26
C SER A 85 -32.73 1.93 -18.54
N THR A 86 -32.70 0.62 -18.36
CA THR A 86 -33.88 -0.11 -17.90
C THR A 86 -33.41 -0.88 -16.69
N THR A 87 -33.77 -0.34 -15.53
CA THR A 87 -34.13 -1.09 -14.33
C THR A 87 -33.55 -2.50 -14.26
N GLU A 88 -32.45 -2.70 -13.54
CA GLU A 88 -32.41 -3.80 -12.58
C GLU A 88 -31.34 -3.57 -11.51
N LYS A 89 -31.83 -3.53 -10.27
CA LYS A 89 -31.10 -3.50 -9.01
C LYS A 89 -30.30 -4.80 -8.86
N SER A 90 -28.97 -4.74 -8.78
CA SER A 90 -28.13 -5.77 -8.14
C SER A 90 -26.68 -5.27 -8.07
N GLY A 91 -26.00 -5.18 -6.93
CA GLY A 91 -26.36 -5.49 -5.57
C GLY A 91 -25.23 -5.06 -4.64
N TYR A 92 -25.57 -4.64 -3.43
CA TYR A 92 -24.85 -4.86 -2.17
C TYR A 92 -25.67 -4.19 -1.06
N SER A 93 -26.80 -4.81 -0.70
CA SER A 93 -27.46 -4.73 0.62
C SER A 93 -28.95 -5.08 0.51
N GLU A 94 -29.30 -6.32 0.83
CA GLU A 94 -30.60 -6.61 1.45
C GLU A 94 -30.35 -7.50 2.67
N ILE A 95 -30.28 -6.88 3.85
CA ILE A 95 -30.79 -7.50 5.07
C ILE A 95 -32.29 -7.13 5.05
N PRO A 96 -33.22 -8.09 4.93
CA PRO A 96 -34.62 -7.78 4.72
C PRO A 96 -35.26 -7.35 6.03
N SER A 97 -35.73 -6.11 6.11
CA SER A 97 -36.70 -5.71 7.12
C SER A 97 -37.75 -4.80 6.49
N GLY A 98 -38.89 -5.40 6.19
CA GLY A 98 -40.19 -4.72 6.10
C GLY A 98 -40.45 -3.95 4.80
N GLU A 99 -41.47 -4.42 4.10
CA GLU A 99 -42.17 -3.78 2.98
C GLU A 99 -42.27 -2.25 3.07
N GLY A 100 -42.15 -1.60 1.92
CA GLY A 100 -42.90 -0.38 1.66
C GLY A 100 -42.11 0.75 1.03
N ASP A 101 -42.35 0.90 -0.26
CA ASP A 101 -42.56 2.19 -0.91
C ASP A 101 -41.41 2.84 -1.65
N ALA A 102 -41.81 3.36 -2.80
CA ALA A 102 -41.00 3.87 -3.87
C ALA A 102 -40.77 5.37 -3.70
N GLY A 103 -39.63 5.83 -4.22
CA GLY A 103 -39.38 7.24 -4.49
C GLY A 103 -38.74 7.99 -3.32
N ASP A 104 -37.41 8.05 -3.35
CA ASP A 104 -36.79 9.38 -3.29
C ASP A 104 -35.50 9.34 -4.09
N ASP A 105 -35.52 10.10 -5.18
CA ASP A 105 -34.53 10.16 -6.22
C ASP A 105 -33.36 11.03 -5.72
N VAL A 106 -32.59 10.53 -4.77
CA VAL A 106 -31.47 11.29 -4.18
C VAL A 106 -30.21 11.11 -5.04
N SER A 107 -30.05 12.06 -5.96
CA SER A 107 -28.77 12.69 -6.36
C SER A 107 -27.61 11.75 -6.69
N GLY A 108 -27.38 11.53 -8.00
CA GLY A 108 -26.18 10.87 -8.54
C GLY A 108 -24.83 11.55 -8.24
N SER A 109 -24.82 12.59 -7.41
CA SER A 109 -23.64 13.28 -6.87
C SER A 109 -23.06 12.56 -5.64
N ASP A 110 -23.92 11.90 -4.85
CA ASP A 110 -23.54 11.30 -3.56
C ASP A 110 -22.83 9.95 -3.72
N ASP A 111 -23.15 9.20 -4.78
CA ASP A 111 -22.48 7.93 -5.08
C ASP A 111 -21.05 8.11 -5.63
N GLN A 112 -20.74 9.25 -6.26
CA GLN A 112 -19.38 9.58 -6.69
C GLN A 112 -18.45 9.71 -5.48
N ASN A 113 -18.95 10.32 -4.40
CA ASN A 113 -18.21 10.46 -3.15
C ASN A 113 -18.01 9.11 -2.46
N LYS A 114 -18.99 8.20 -2.53
CA LYS A 114 -18.89 6.84 -1.99
C LYS A 114 -17.82 6.00 -2.69
N LEU A 115 -17.73 6.04 -4.02
CA LEU A 115 -16.69 5.31 -4.77
C LEU A 115 -15.28 5.85 -4.49
N PHE A 116 -15.16 7.17 -4.36
CA PHE A 116 -13.89 7.80 -4.02
C PHE A 116 -13.41 7.40 -2.62
N VAL A 117 -14.31 7.37 -1.64
CA VAL A 117 -14.02 6.92 -0.27
C VAL A 117 -13.64 5.44 -0.25
N GLY A 118 -14.37 4.58 -0.96
CA GLY A 118 -14.06 3.14 -1.04
C GLY A 118 -12.67 2.87 -1.63
N MET A 119 -12.31 3.56 -2.71
CA MET A 119 -10.96 3.51 -3.28
C MET A 119 -9.89 3.95 -2.27
N LEU A 120 -10.14 5.05 -1.54
CA LEU A 120 -9.20 5.60 -0.58
C LEU A 120 -8.93 4.66 0.61
N ILE A 121 -9.98 3.98 1.10
CA ILE A 121 -9.86 2.96 2.15
C ILE A 121 -9.01 1.77 1.67
N MET A 122 -9.20 1.31 0.43
CA MET A 122 -8.37 0.23 -0.12
C MET A 122 -6.90 0.63 -0.27
N LEU A 123 -6.65 1.89 -0.65
CA LEU A 123 -5.29 2.45 -0.78
C LEU A 123 -4.59 2.54 0.59
N ILE A 124 -5.28 2.99 1.65
CA ILE A 124 -4.67 3.14 2.98
C ILE A 124 -4.33 1.79 3.63
N PHE A 125 -5.17 0.76 3.44
CA PHE A 125 -4.87 -0.58 3.92
C PHE A 125 -3.67 -1.20 3.19
N SER A 126 -3.54 -0.96 1.88
CA SER A 126 -2.38 -1.41 1.11
C SER A 126 -1.09 -0.73 1.59
N GLU A 127 -1.14 0.57 1.90
CA GLU A 127 -0.01 1.32 2.41
C GLU A 127 0.43 0.84 3.80
N ALA A 128 -0.52 0.54 4.69
CA ALA A 128 -0.23 0.00 6.01
C ALA A 128 0.61 -1.29 5.94
N LEU A 129 0.34 -2.17 4.96
CA LEU A 129 1.13 -3.39 4.73
C LEU A 129 2.59 -3.08 4.36
N ALA A 130 2.85 -2.06 3.55
CA ALA A 130 4.20 -1.63 3.21
C ALA A 130 4.91 -1.02 4.44
N LEU A 131 4.19 -0.22 5.24
CA LEU A 131 4.73 0.36 6.47
C LEU A 131 5.13 -0.71 7.50
N TYR A 132 4.37 -1.80 7.62
CA TYR A 132 4.77 -2.90 8.50
C TYR A 132 6.10 -3.54 8.06
N GLY A 133 6.29 -3.73 6.75
CA GLY A 133 7.56 -4.23 6.21
C GLY A 133 8.75 -3.30 6.49
N LEU A 134 8.53 -1.98 6.40
CA LEU A 134 9.52 -0.97 6.77
C LEU A 134 9.89 -1.05 8.26
N ILE A 135 8.89 -1.09 9.15
CA ILE A 135 9.11 -1.14 10.60
C ILE A 135 9.93 -2.39 10.98
N VAL A 136 9.58 -3.55 10.43
CA VAL A 136 10.33 -4.80 10.66
C VAL A 136 11.76 -4.68 10.18
N ALA A 137 11.99 -4.11 8.99
CA ALA A 137 13.33 -3.90 8.46
C ALA A 137 14.18 -3.00 9.36
N LEU A 138 13.59 -1.93 9.92
CA LEU A 138 14.28 -1.02 10.85
C LEU A 138 14.63 -1.69 12.18
N ILE A 139 13.70 -2.45 12.75
CA ILE A 139 13.95 -3.18 14.01
C ILE A 139 15.12 -4.17 13.83
N VAL A 140 15.13 -4.90 12.72
CA VAL A 140 16.22 -5.84 12.41
C VAL A 140 17.54 -5.10 12.19
N SER A 141 17.52 -3.95 11.53
CA SER A 141 18.73 -3.15 11.27
C SER A 141 19.32 -2.48 12.51
N GLN A 142 18.53 -2.23 13.55
CA GLN A 142 18.98 -1.56 14.78
C GLN A 142 19.58 -2.52 15.81
N HIS A 143 19.43 -3.83 15.62
CA HIS A 143 19.94 -4.82 16.56
C HIS A 143 21.40 -5.18 16.27
N SER A 144 22.34 -4.43 16.85
CA SER A 144 23.77 -4.74 16.76
C SER A 144 24.15 -5.81 17.79
N TYR A 145 24.69 -6.93 17.32
CA TYR A 145 25.20 -8.00 18.17
C TYR A 145 26.72 -7.86 18.26
N SER A 146 27.23 -7.54 19.45
CA SER A 146 28.65 -7.68 19.74
C SER A 146 28.92 -9.15 20.01
N CYS A 147 29.69 -9.79 19.14
CA CYS A 147 30.25 -11.10 19.45
C CYS A 147 31.29 -10.90 20.57
N LEU A 148 31.00 -11.40 21.77
CA LEU A 148 32.01 -11.61 22.81
C LEU A 148 32.77 -12.88 22.41
N ASP A 149 34.09 -12.74 22.22
CA ASP A 149 35.04 -13.84 22.06
C ASP A 149 34.98 -14.85 23.22
#